data_AF-A0A929DXB1-F1
#
_entry.id   AF-A0A929DXB1-F1
#
_cell.length_a   1.000
_cell.length_b   1.000
_cell.length_c   1.000
_cell.angle_alpha   90.00
_cell.angle_beta   90.00
_cell.angle_gamma   90.00
#
_symmetry.space_group_name_H-M   'P 1'
#
loop_
_entity.id
_entity.type
_entity.pdbx_description
1 polymer ?
#
loop_
_entity_poly.entity_id
_entity_poly.type
_entity_poly.pdbx_seq_one_letter_code
_entity_poly.pdbx_strand_id
1 'polypeptide(L)'
;LRLKAGEKYVATVLASDYENDPITYKWEVLPESTDLGMGGDYESRPETLLSMEVSEAEIELEAPKNPGAYRLFVYATDDGNRSATANIPFFIEE
;
A
#
# COMPACT_ATOMS: atom_id res chain seq x y z
N LEU A 1 11.22 -2.92 7.03
CA LEU A 1 11.97 -2.49 5.83
C LEU A 1 12.43 -1.04 6.05
N ARG A 2 13.65 -0.67 5.63
CA ARG A 2 14.15 0.72 5.73
C ARG A 2 14.57 1.19 4.35
N LEU A 3 14.09 2.36 3.95
CA LEU A 3 14.27 2.95 2.63
C LEU A 3 14.86 4.35 2.78
N LYS A 4 15.59 4.82 1.76
CA LYS A 4 16.13 6.18 1.72
C LYS A 4 15.11 7.14 1.16
N ALA A 5 15.06 8.35 1.70
CA ALA A 5 14.15 9.40 1.25
C ALA A 5 14.34 9.74 -0.25
N GLY A 6 13.24 9.79 -1.01
CA GLY A 6 13.23 10.19 -2.42
C GLY A 6 13.82 9.19 -3.41
N GLU A 7 14.30 8.02 -2.95
CA GLU A 7 14.76 6.95 -3.83
C GLU A 7 13.59 6.14 -4.40
N LYS A 8 13.80 5.54 -5.57
CA LYS A 8 12.82 4.70 -6.25
C LYS A 8 13.01 3.23 -5.89
N TYR A 9 11.91 2.55 -5.60
CA TYR A 9 11.88 1.14 -5.25
C TYR A 9 10.81 0.42 -6.04
N VAL A 10 11.03 -0.87 -6.31
CA VAL A 10 10.02 -1.73 -6.93
C VAL A 10 9.23 -2.42 -5.84
N ALA A 11 7.90 -2.35 -5.92
CA ALA A 11 6.98 -3.11 -5.10
C ALA A 11 6.23 -4.11 -5.96
N THR A 12 6.19 -5.37 -5.53
CA THR A 12 5.55 -6.47 -6.26
C THR A 12 4.62 -7.22 -5.33
N VAL A 13 3.45 -7.62 -5.82
CA VAL A 13 2.52 -8.53 -5.15
C VAL A 13 2.39 -9.81 -5.94
N LEU A 14 2.30 -10.94 -5.25
CA LEU A 14 1.93 -12.22 -5.85
C LEU A 14 0.46 -12.48 -5.50
N ALA A 15 -0.40 -12.43 -6.51
CA ALA A 15 -1.80 -12.78 -6.40
C ALA A 15 -2.16 -13.81 -7.48
N SER A 16 -3.04 -14.74 -7.13
CA SER A 16 -3.53 -15.77 -8.04
C SER A 16 -5.04 -15.88 -7.88
N ASP A 17 -5.74 -15.78 -8.99
CA ASP A 17 -7.17 -16.07 -9.06
C ASP A 17 -7.39 -17.48 -9.66
N TYR A 18 -8.29 -18.28 -9.09
CA TYR A 18 -8.52 -19.66 -9.54
C TYR A 18 -9.34 -19.73 -10.83
N GLU A 19 -10.16 -18.72 -11.07
CA GLU A 19 -11.01 -18.57 -12.26
C GLU A 19 -10.21 -17.96 -13.43
N ASN A 20 -9.00 -17.44 -13.14
CA ASN A 20 -8.11 -16.67 -14.03
C ASN A 20 -8.76 -15.38 -14.52
N ASP A 21 -9.59 -14.77 -13.67
CA ASP A 21 -10.21 -13.49 -13.97
C ASP A 21 -9.16 -12.35 -13.92
N PRO A 22 -9.33 -11.28 -14.71
CA PRO A 22 -8.45 -10.12 -14.66
C PRO A 22 -8.46 -9.47 -13.28
N ILE A 23 -7.28 -9.20 -12.72
CA ILE A 23 -7.13 -8.57 -11.41
C ILE A 23 -6.74 -7.10 -11.59
N THR A 24 -7.47 -6.22 -10.91
CA THR A 24 -7.10 -4.81 -10.77
C THR A 24 -6.41 -4.59 -9.42
N TYR A 25 -5.25 -3.93 -9.44
CA TYR A 25 -4.47 -3.63 -8.25
C TYR A 25 -4.55 -2.16 -7.89
N LYS A 26 -5.05 -1.87 -6.70
CA LYS A 26 -4.96 -0.53 -6.10
C LYS A 26 -3.82 -0.52 -5.09
N TRP A 27 -2.87 0.40 -5.28
CA TRP A 27 -1.74 0.61 -4.39
C TRP A 27 -1.89 1.92 -3.63
N GLU A 28 -1.66 1.90 -2.32
CA GLU A 28 -1.74 3.10 -1.48
C GLU A 28 -0.57 3.19 -0.50
N VAL A 29 0.03 4.37 -0.37
CA VAL A 29 1.00 4.69 0.70
C VAL A 29 0.39 5.64 1.70
N LEU A 30 0.41 5.21 2.96
CA LEU A 30 -0.09 5.97 4.10
C LEU A 30 1.04 6.11 5.14
N PRO A 31 1.16 7.27 5.81
CA PRO A 31 1.85 7.33 7.10
C PRO A 31 1.28 6.28 8.06
N GLU A 32 2.14 5.66 8.88
CA GLU A 32 1.66 4.75 9.93
C GLU A 32 0.79 5.54 10.92
N SER A 33 -0.38 4.99 11.28
CA SER A 33 -1.29 5.68 12.21
C SER A 33 -0.60 5.86 13.56
N THR A 34 -0.56 7.10 14.04
CA THR A 34 -0.17 7.45 15.40
C THR A 34 -1.36 7.57 16.35
N ASP A 35 -2.57 7.52 15.80
CA ASP A 35 -3.84 7.52 16.52
C ASP A 35 -4.32 6.06 16.63
N LEU A 36 -3.89 5.39 17.70
CA LEU A 36 -4.35 4.05 18.05
C LEU A 36 -5.56 4.21 18.97
N GLY A 37 -6.75 4.21 18.38
CA GLY A 37 -8.00 4.18 19.11
C GLY A 37 -8.11 2.88 19.91
N MET A 38 -8.65 2.94 21.12
CA MET A 38 -8.99 1.74 21.88
C MET A 38 -10.44 1.36 21.63
N GLY A 39 -10.66 0.21 20.99
CA GLY A 39 -11.97 -0.45 21.02
C GLY A 39 -13.05 0.22 20.16
N GLY A 40 -12.80 0.38 18.87
CA GLY A 40 -13.83 0.79 17.90
C GLY A 40 -14.07 2.29 17.79
N ASP A 41 -13.21 3.09 18.44
CA ASP A 41 -13.17 4.54 18.23
C ASP A 41 -12.79 4.87 16.78
N TYR A 42 -13.35 5.96 16.27
CA TYR A 42 -13.05 6.46 14.93
C TYR A 42 -11.58 6.93 14.87
N GLU A 43 -10.75 6.23 14.10
CA GLU A 43 -9.40 6.66 13.78
C GLU A 43 -9.42 7.47 12.48
N SER A 44 -8.80 8.65 12.51
CA SER A 44 -8.70 9.47 11.30
C SER A 44 -7.71 8.85 10.32
N ARG A 45 -8.16 8.53 9.11
CA ARG A 45 -7.27 8.02 8.05
C ARG A 45 -6.22 9.08 7.71
N PRO A 46 -4.91 8.76 7.82
CA PRO A 46 -3.85 9.66 7.39
C PRO A 46 -3.99 10.06 5.93
N GLU A 47 -3.45 11.22 5.55
CA GLU A 47 -3.44 11.67 4.16
C GLU A 47 -2.69 10.66 3.28
N THR A 48 -3.31 10.26 2.17
CA THR A 48 -2.77 9.29 1.24
C THR A 48 -1.71 9.96 0.37
N LEU A 49 -0.45 9.53 0.51
CA LEU A 49 0.68 10.13 -0.22
C LEU A 49 0.76 9.63 -1.66
N LEU A 50 0.32 8.39 -1.89
CA LEU A 50 0.22 7.80 -3.22
C LEU A 50 -1.03 6.94 -3.25
N SER A 51 -1.81 7.06 -4.32
CA SER A 51 -2.95 6.20 -4.64
C SER A 51 -2.97 5.99 -6.14
N MET A 52 -2.80 4.75 -6.58
CA MET A 52 -2.84 4.39 -7.99
C MET A 52 -3.57 3.07 -8.20
N GLU A 53 -4.20 2.92 -9.36
CA GLU A 53 -4.89 1.71 -9.77
C GLU A 53 -4.33 1.27 -11.13
N VAL A 54 -3.87 0.03 -11.20
CA VAL A 54 -3.15 -0.54 -12.36
C VAL A 54 -3.50 -2.02 -12.54
N SER A 55 -3.28 -2.57 -13.73
CA SER A 55 -3.45 -4.01 -13.99
C SER A 55 -2.18 -4.80 -13.68
N GLU A 56 -1.05 -4.12 -13.51
CA GLU A 56 0.24 -4.72 -13.19
C GLU A 56 0.37 -5.02 -11.70
N ALA A 57 0.85 -6.23 -11.39
CA ALA A 57 1.16 -6.65 -10.02
C ALA A 57 2.48 -6.06 -9.48
N GLU A 58 3.13 -5.19 -10.26
CA GLU A 58 4.39 -4.55 -9.94
C GLU A 58 4.30 -3.05 -10.24
N ILE A 59 4.82 -2.22 -9.33
CA ILE A 59 4.90 -0.77 -9.50
C ILE A 59 6.28 -0.24 -9.10
N GLU A 60 6.68 0.88 -9.71
CA GLU A 60 7.77 1.72 -9.20
C GLU A 60 7.18 2.74 -8.21
N LEU A 61 7.75 2.77 -7.01
CA LEU A 61 7.37 3.66 -5.91
C LEU A 61 8.52 4.61 -5.60
N GLU A 62 8.28 5.92 -5.65
CA GLU A 62 9.18 6.91 -5.04
C GLU A 62 8.91 6.98 -3.53
N ALA A 63 9.96 6.76 -2.73
CA ALA A 63 9.87 6.77 -1.29
C ALA A 63 9.58 8.20 -0.76
N PRO A 64 8.70 8.38 0.25
CA PRO A 64 8.42 9.70 0.81
C PRO A 64 9.70 10.44 1.23
N LYS A 65 9.68 11.77 1.09
CA LYS A 65 10.85 12.62 1.42
C LYS A 65 11.04 12.86 2.92
N ASN A 66 9.97 12.72 3.69
CA ASN A 66 10.00 12.95 5.14
C ASN A 66 10.33 11.64 5.87
N PRO A 67 11.35 11.61 6.74
CA PRO A 67 11.63 10.47 7.59
C PRO A 67 10.42 10.09 8.43
N GLY A 68 10.21 8.79 8.63
CA GLY A 68 9.05 8.31 9.38
C GLY A 68 8.59 6.90 9.01
N ALA A 69 7.60 6.41 9.74
CA ALA A 69 6.97 5.12 9.49
C ALA A 69 5.81 5.29 8.49
N TYR A 70 5.76 4.39 7.53
CA TYR A 70 4.74 4.33 6.49
C TYR A 70 4.33 2.89 6.25
N ARG A 71 3.20 2.71 5.56
CA ARG A 71 2.71 1.41 5.15
C ARG A 71 2.25 1.48 3.71
N LEU A 72 2.73 0.52 2.93
CA LEU A 72 2.24 0.27 1.57
C LEU A 72 1.12 -0.75 1.67
N PHE A 73 -0.03 -0.40 1.11
CA PHE A 73 -1.19 -1.27 0.96
C PHE A 73 -1.36 -1.63 -0.51
N VAL A 74 -1.83 -2.85 -0.76
CA VAL A 74 -2.31 -3.30 -2.06
C VAL A 74 -3.65 -4.00 -1.91
N TYR A 75 -4.57 -3.68 -2.80
CA TYR A 75 -5.88 -4.31 -2.92
C TYR A 75 -5.97 -4.91 -4.31
N ALA A 76 -6.11 -6.23 -4.39
CA ALA A 76 -6.27 -6.98 -5.62
C ALA A 76 -7.76 -7.33 -5.76
N THR A 77 -8.43 -6.81 -6.78
CA THR A 77 -9.88 -6.97 -6.97
C THR A 77 -10.16 -7.66 -8.30
N ASP A 78 -10.95 -8.74 -8.26
CA ASP A 78 -11.46 -9.45 -9.45
C ASP A 78 -12.66 -8.70 -10.05
N ASP A 79 -13.13 -9.14 -11.22
CA ASP A 79 -14.35 -8.64 -11.87
C ASP A 79 -15.65 -9.05 -11.16
N GLY A 80 -15.57 -10.05 -10.27
CA GLY A 80 -16.60 -10.43 -9.30
C GLY A 80 -16.73 -9.50 -8.08
N ASN A 81 -15.96 -8.41 -8.01
CA ASN A 81 -15.85 -7.50 -6.86
C ASN A 81 -15.37 -8.16 -5.55
N ARG A 82 -14.66 -9.27 -5.63
CA ARG A 82 -13.95 -9.87 -4.50
C ARG A 82 -12.57 -9.24 -4.41
N SER A 83 -12.17 -8.87 -3.20
CA SER A 83 -10.91 -8.17 -2.98
C SER A 83 -10.05 -8.90 -1.96
N ALA A 84 -8.79 -9.11 -2.29
CA ALA A 84 -7.74 -9.56 -1.38
C ALA A 84 -6.83 -8.38 -1.05
N THR A 85 -6.33 -8.34 0.19
CA THR A 85 -5.50 -7.23 0.65
C THR A 85 -4.19 -7.73 1.22
N ALA A 86 -3.12 -6.96 1.00
CA ALA A 86 -1.84 -7.14 1.64
C ALA A 86 -1.24 -5.78 1.99
N ASN A 87 -0.37 -5.74 2.97
CA ASN A 87 0.35 -4.53 3.32
C ASN A 87 1.70 -4.85 3.95
N ILE A 88 2.64 -3.92 3.81
CA ILE A 88 3.98 -4.02 4.39
C ILE A 88 4.38 -2.68 5.04
N PRO A 89 4.80 -2.68 6.32
CA PRO A 89 5.34 -1.49 6.95
C PRO A 89 6.79 -1.25 6.51
N PHE A 90 7.12 0.02 6.27
CA PHE A 90 8.46 0.47 5.96
C PHE A 90 8.78 1.79 6.67
N PHE A 91 10.06 2.06 6.85
CA PHE A 91 10.56 3.27 7.49
C PHE A 91 11.44 4.05 6.53
N ILE A 92 11.26 5.35 6.46
CA ILE A 92 12.13 6.26 5.71
C ILE A 92 13.20 6.78 6.64
N GLU A 93 14.45 6.47 6.31
CA GLU A 93 15.64 7.04 6.95
C GLU A 93 16.07 8.34 6.21
N GLU A 94 16.78 9.21 6.93
CA GLU A 94 17.39 10.44 6.38
C GLU A 94 18.40 10.16 5.26
#